data_AF-A0A1I0B8J8-F1
#
_entry.id   AF-A0A1I0B8J8-F1
#
_cell.length_a   1.000
_cell.length_b   1.000
_cell.length_c   1.000
_cell.angle_alpha   90.00
_cell.angle_beta   90.00
_cell.angle_gamma   90.00
#
_symmetry.space_group_name_H-M   'P 1'
#
loop_
_entity.id
_entity.type
_entity.pdbx_description
1 polymer ?
#
loop_
_entity_poly.entity_id
_entity_poly.type
_entity_poly.pdbx_seq_one_letter_code
_entity_poly.pdbx_strand_id
1 'polypeptide(L)'
;MERWLSGETKPAISSVEKVFGHFGLPWTDILVGRIGVIEAQKRSKHRRLRPNRKNIKTCPRGELRVVDGEVLGKEEPSLKQLRRAHSIEQINRYLDAILNGEMIPHSRSKIASSLGVSVGYLESLFGMKVRRVSDLYKDYRDGLSLTRSEQLREAIQAAVLATIEEGEAPSWKNVTSHLPEDLQKRHSMAEMSRIRVEVLASLWGEANDAMAS
;
A
#
# COMPACT_ATOMS: atom_id res chain seq x y z
N MET A 1 16.61 0.72 28.83
CA MET A 1 18.02 1.10 28.62
C MET A 1 18.51 0.71 27.22
N GLU A 2 18.17 -0.48 26.70
CA GLU A 2 18.59 -0.97 25.37
C GLU A 2 18.14 -0.09 24.19
N ARG A 3 16.90 0.44 24.20
CA ARG A 3 16.41 1.36 23.14
C ARG A 3 17.12 2.73 23.12
N TRP A 4 17.84 3.10 24.18
CA TRP A 4 18.62 4.34 24.21
C TRP A 4 20.00 4.17 23.58
N LEU A 5 20.53 2.96 23.54
CA LEU A 5 21.84 2.63 22.97
C LEU A 5 21.80 2.43 21.44
N SER A 6 20.61 2.28 20.85
CA SER A 6 20.41 1.99 19.41
C SER A 6 20.60 3.20 18.48
N GLY A 7 20.72 4.43 19.01
CA GLY A 7 21.14 5.60 18.21
C GLY A 7 20.11 6.16 17.22
N GLU A 8 18.86 5.71 17.26
CA GLU A 8 17.82 6.12 16.29
C GLU A 8 17.27 7.54 16.53
N THR A 9 17.51 8.15 17.68
CA THR A 9 17.05 9.51 18.01
C THR A 9 18.13 10.32 18.73
N LYS A 10 18.21 11.63 18.44
CA LYS A 10 19.04 12.57 19.22
C LYS A 10 18.31 12.87 20.54
N PRO A 11 18.80 12.44 21.70
CA PRO A 11 18.16 12.78 22.96
C PRO A 11 18.41 14.26 23.29
N ALA A 12 17.41 14.94 23.86
CA ALA A 12 17.61 16.27 24.45
C ALA A 12 18.58 16.14 25.64
N ILE A 13 19.55 17.06 25.75
CA ILE A 13 20.62 17.02 26.76
C ILE A 13 20.05 16.92 28.19
N SER A 14 18.96 17.64 28.45
CA SER A 14 18.23 17.60 29.73
C SER A 14 17.66 16.23 30.10
N SER A 15 17.39 15.37 29.11
CA SER A 15 16.93 14.00 29.35
C SER A 15 18.07 13.02 29.62
N VAL A 16 19.28 13.31 29.13
CA VAL A 16 20.48 12.48 29.35
C VAL A 16 21.01 12.70 30.77
N GLU A 17 21.09 13.96 31.20
CA GLU A 17 21.51 14.34 32.55
C GLU A 17 20.58 13.76 33.62
N LYS A 18 19.26 13.82 33.40
CA LYS A 18 18.26 13.30 34.34
C LYS A 18 18.29 11.77 34.50
N VAL A 19 18.64 11.05 33.44
CA VAL A 19 18.71 9.57 33.46
C VAL A 19 20.05 9.12 34.02
N PHE A 20 21.18 9.63 33.53
CA PHE A 20 22.51 9.13 33.91
C PHE A 20 23.09 9.81 35.15
N GLY A 21 22.71 11.05 35.43
CA GLY A 21 23.06 11.75 36.67
C GLY A 21 22.42 11.10 37.91
N HIS A 22 21.23 10.50 37.77
CA HIS A 22 20.58 9.75 38.86
C HIS A 22 21.34 8.47 39.26
N PHE A 23 22.11 7.89 38.33
CA PHE A 23 22.94 6.71 38.59
C PHE A 23 24.41 7.04 38.92
N GLY A 24 24.76 8.33 39.08
CA GLY A 24 26.13 8.76 39.41
C GLY A 24 27.17 8.47 38.33
N LEU A 25 26.74 8.23 37.08
CA LEU A 25 27.62 7.88 35.97
C LEU A 25 28.16 9.15 35.27
N PRO A 26 29.40 9.14 34.74
CA PRO A 26 30.01 10.28 34.06
C PRO A 26 29.35 10.49 32.69
N TRP A 27 28.18 11.12 32.72
CA TRP A 27 27.30 11.29 31.59
C TRP A 27 27.88 12.22 30.50
N THR A 28 28.84 13.07 30.87
CA THR A 28 29.59 13.93 29.96
C THR A 28 30.45 13.12 28.98
N ASP A 29 31.11 12.05 29.45
CA ASP A 29 31.98 11.21 28.61
C ASP A 29 31.17 10.36 27.63
N ILE A 30 29.99 9.91 28.06
CA ILE A 30 29.03 9.18 27.22
C ILE A 30 28.49 10.08 26.11
N LEU A 31 28.22 11.36 26.39
CA LEU A 31 27.79 12.34 25.39
C LEU A 31 28.91 12.68 24.39
N VAL A 32 30.13 12.91 24.87
CA VAL A 32 31.28 13.22 24.01
C VAL A 32 31.60 12.05 23.07
N GLY A 33 31.60 10.81 23.58
CA GLY A 33 31.75 9.61 22.75
C GLY A 33 30.64 9.48 21.68
N ARG A 34 29.40 9.86 22.03
CA ARG A 34 28.25 9.83 21.09
C ARG A 34 28.30 10.92 20.02
N ILE A 35 28.72 12.14 20.37
CA ILE A 35 28.89 13.22 19.39
C ILE A 35 29.95 12.82 18.37
N GLY A 36 31.05 12.19 18.81
CA GLY A 36 32.07 11.63 17.90
C GLY A 36 31.53 10.57 16.93
N VAL A 37 30.65 9.67 17.39
CA VAL A 37 30.02 8.64 16.55
C VAL A 37 29.00 9.25 15.56
N ILE A 38 28.22 10.23 15.99
CA ILE A 38 27.23 10.93 15.14
C ILE A 38 27.95 11.79 14.09
N GLU A 39 29.05 12.46 14.44
CA GLU A 39 29.88 13.21 13.49
C GLU A 39 30.63 12.28 12.52
N ALA A 40 31.08 11.11 12.96
CA ALA A 40 31.66 10.09 12.08
C ALA A 40 30.63 9.54 11.07
N GLN A 41 29.38 9.31 11.50
CA GLN A 41 28.28 8.95 10.61
C GLN A 41 27.86 10.07 9.65
N LYS A 42 27.91 11.34 10.09
CA LYS A 42 27.68 12.50 9.20
C LYS A 42 28.82 12.70 8.19
N ARG A 43 30.08 12.53 8.59
CA ARG A 43 31.25 12.56 7.68
C ARG A 43 31.24 11.40 6.68
N SER A 44 30.70 10.25 7.06
CA SER A 44 30.47 9.10 6.16
C SER A 44 29.45 9.42 5.04
N LYS A 45 28.40 10.19 5.33
CA LYS A 45 27.37 10.54 4.33
C LYS A 45 27.78 11.66 3.35
N HIS A 46 28.76 12.51 3.70
CA HIS A 46 29.24 13.58 2.82
C HIS A 46 30.47 13.24 1.97
N ARG A 47 31.11 12.08 2.19
CA ARG A 47 32.19 11.61 1.32
C ARG A 47 31.62 10.86 0.11
N ARG A 48 30.85 11.56 -0.74
CA ARG A 48 30.71 11.19 -2.16
C ARG A 48 32.04 11.51 -2.85
N LEU A 49 33.06 10.73 -2.53
CA LEU A 49 34.20 10.61 -3.43
C LEU A 49 33.71 9.87 -4.66
N ARG A 50 33.77 10.56 -5.81
CA ARG A 50 33.84 9.89 -7.11
C ARG A 50 34.85 8.74 -6.98
N PRO A 51 34.53 7.51 -7.39
CA PRO A 51 35.53 6.45 -7.38
C PRO A 51 36.68 6.89 -8.29
N ASN A 52 37.83 7.17 -7.69
CA ASN A 52 39.07 7.33 -8.42
C ASN A 52 39.35 5.95 -9.04
N ARG A 53 39.13 5.85 -10.35
CA ARG A 53 39.46 4.70 -11.19
C ARG A 53 40.99 4.56 -11.16
N LYS A 54 41.52 3.86 -10.16
CA LYS A 54 42.86 3.25 -10.10
C LYS A 54 42.97 2.54 -8.74
N ASN A 55 43.18 1.22 -8.77
CA ASN A 55 43.34 0.30 -7.63
C ASN A 55 42.09 -0.21 -6.90
N ILE A 56 41.06 -0.62 -7.64
CA ILE A 56 40.26 -1.77 -7.17
C ILE A 56 41.06 -3.00 -7.58
N LYS A 57 41.78 -3.61 -6.63
CA LYS A 57 42.05 -5.05 -6.71
C LYS A 57 40.69 -5.71 -6.76
N THR A 58 40.32 -6.15 -7.95
CA THR A 58 39.21 -7.06 -8.21
C THR A 58 39.30 -8.18 -7.18
N CYS A 59 38.33 -8.27 -6.28
CA CYS A 59 38.02 -9.55 -5.67
C CYS A 59 37.67 -10.48 -6.84
N PRO A 60 38.38 -11.60 -7.05
CA PRO A 60 38.05 -12.48 -8.13
C PRO A 60 36.69 -13.10 -7.81
N ARG A 61 35.70 -12.72 -8.61
CA ARG A 61 34.40 -13.34 -8.67
C ARG A 61 34.63 -14.72 -9.28
N GLY A 62 34.73 -15.75 -8.43
CA GLY A 62 34.82 -17.15 -8.86
C GLY A 62 36.04 -17.46 -9.71
N GLU A 63 37.24 -17.35 -9.16
CA GLU A 63 38.37 -18.11 -9.72
C GLU A 63 38.20 -19.56 -9.29
N LEU A 64 37.73 -20.40 -10.22
CA LEU A 64 37.83 -21.85 -10.11
C LEU A 64 39.32 -22.18 -10.02
N ARG A 65 39.79 -22.47 -8.80
CA ARG A 65 41.12 -23.05 -8.62
C ARG A 65 41.04 -24.49 -9.08
N VAL A 66 41.49 -24.74 -10.30
CA VAL A 66 41.82 -26.10 -10.75
C VAL A 66 43.13 -26.47 -10.06
N VAL A 67 43.06 -27.33 -9.06
CA VAL A 67 44.20 -28.08 -8.56
C VAL A 67 43.87 -29.53 -8.85
N ASP A 68 44.70 -30.17 -9.69
CA ASP A 68 44.61 -31.59 -10.06
C ASP A 68 43.30 -32.06 -10.70
N GLY A 69 42.79 -31.33 -11.70
CA GLY A 69 41.79 -31.87 -12.65
C GLY A 69 40.38 -32.13 -12.12
N GLU A 70 40.10 -31.89 -10.84
CA GLU A 70 38.74 -31.98 -10.29
C GLU A 70 38.14 -30.60 -10.02
N VAL A 71 37.02 -30.30 -10.70
CA VAL A 71 36.17 -29.13 -10.43
C VAL A 71 35.38 -29.40 -9.15
N LEU A 72 36.04 -29.22 -8.01
CA LEU A 72 35.39 -29.29 -6.70
C LEU A 72 34.55 -28.04 -6.46
N GLY A 73 33.23 -28.24 -6.39
CA GLY A 73 32.32 -27.34 -5.69
C GLY A 73 31.23 -26.72 -6.56
N LYS A 74 30.17 -27.48 -6.86
CA LYS A 74 28.83 -26.90 -6.84
C LYS A 74 28.60 -26.48 -5.37
N GLU A 75 28.94 -25.24 -5.01
CA GLU A 75 28.65 -24.74 -3.66
C GLU A 75 27.17 -24.95 -3.39
N GLU A 76 26.84 -25.85 -2.48
CA GLU A 76 25.45 -26.03 -2.08
C GLU A 76 24.93 -24.70 -1.52
N PRO A 77 23.75 -24.25 -1.95
CA PRO A 77 23.20 -22.99 -1.50
C PRO A 77 23.04 -23.01 0.02
N SER A 78 23.56 -21.98 0.68
CA SER A 78 23.40 -21.84 2.13
C SER A 78 21.92 -21.89 2.52
N LEU A 79 21.61 -22.39 3.72
CA LEU A 79 20.24 -22.43 4.24
C LEU A 79 19.52 -21.08 4.17
N LYS A 80 20.26 -19.96 4.28
CA LYS A 80 19.72 -18.61 4.12
C LYS A 80 19.31 -18.31 2.67
N GLN A 81 20.06 -18.79 1.68
CA GLN A 81 19.71 -18.66 0.25
C GLN A 81 18.51 -19.53 -0.09
N LEU A 82 18.44 -20.76 0.42
CA LEU A 82 17.29 -21.65 0.23
C LEU A 82 15.99 -21.06 0.79
N ARG A 83 16.01 -20.54 2.03
CA ARG A 83 14.84 -19.87 2.62
C ARG A 83 14.40 -18.64 1.84
N ARG A 84 15.35 -17.86 1.31
CA ARG A 84 15.05 -16.70 0.45
C ARG A 84 14.43 -17.13 -0.87
N ALA A 85 14.98 -18.14 -1.53
CA ALA A 85 14.44 -18.68 -2.77
C ALA A 85 12.99 -19.18 -2.58
N HIS A 86 12.72 -19.91 -1.50
CA HIS A 86 11.38 -20.35 -1.15
C HIS A 86 10.42 -19.16 -0.91
N SER A 87 10.84 -18.14 -0.17
CA SER A 87 10.00 -16.95 0.07
C SER A 87 9.70 -16.18 -1.22
N ILE A 88 10.67 -16.08 -2.13
CA ILE A 88 10.50 -15.45 -3.44
C ILE A 88 9.49 -16.24 -4.26
N GLU A 89 9.61 -17.56 -4.29
CA GLU A 89 8.71 -18.43 -5.03
C GLU A 89 7.27 -18.36 -4.50
N GLN A 90 7.11 -18.35 -3.17
CA GLN A 90 5.80 -18.20 -2.53
C GLN A 90 5.14 -16.86 -2.87
N ILE A 91 5.90 -15.76 -2.82
CA ILE A 91 5.41 -14.43 -3.21
C ILE A 91 5.04 -14.43 -4.71
N ASN A 92 5.87 -15.05 -5.55
CA ASN A 92 5.62 -15.11 -6.98
C ASN A 92 4.34 -15.87 -7.32
N ARG A 93 4.14 -17.05 -6.72
CA ARG A 93 2.89 -17.83 -6.87
C ARG A 93 1.67 -17.06 -6.41
N TYR A 94 1.76 -16.34 -5.30
CA TYR A 94 0.66 -15.52 -4.79
C TYR A 94 0.28 -14.39 -5.75
N LEU A 95 1.28 -13.68 -6.30
CA LEU A 95 1.04 -12.62 -7.29
C LEU A 95 0.48 -13.20 -8.60
N ASP A 96 0.97 -14.36 -9.03
CA ASP A 96 0.48 -15.03 -10.24
C ASP A 96 -0.97 -15.50 -10.07
N ALA A 97 -1.36 -16.00 -8.89
CA ALA A 97 -2.76 -16.37 -8.61
C ALA A 97 -3.72 -15.17 -8.74
N ILE A 98 -3.29 -13.98 -8.29
CA ILE A 98 -4.07 -12.74 -8.48
C ILE A 98 -4.14 -12.36 -9.97
N LEU A 99 -3.01 -12.44 -10.68
CA LEU A 99 -2.95 -12.07 -12.10
C LEU A 99 -3.75 -13.03 -13.00
N ASN A 100 -3.83 -14.30 -12.62
CA ASN A 100 -4.61 -15.33 -13.31
C ASN A 100 -6.11 -15.27 -12.96
N GLY A 101 -6.51 -14.41 -12.03
CA GLY A 101 -7.92 -14.28 -11.60
C GLY A 101 -8.40 -15.37 -10.66
N GLU A 102 -7.49 -16.20 -10.11
CA GLU A 102 -7.82 -17.20 -9.09
C GLU A 102 -8.13 -16.54 -7.74
N MET A 103 -7.62 -15.32 -7.52
CA MET A 103 -7.77 -14.56 -6.30
C MET A 103 -8.25 -13.13 -6.55
N ILE A 104 -9.06 -12.61 -5.63
CA ILE A 104 -9.51 -11.21 -5.63
C ILE A 104 -8.29 -10.29 -5.48
N PRO A 105 -8.14 -9.26 -6.33
CA PRO A 105 -7.04 -8.33 -6.21
C PRO A 105 -7.12 -7.55 -4.90
N HIS A 106 -5.96 -7.30 -4.30
CA HIS A 106 -5.84 -6.61 -3.03
C HIS A 106 -4.86 -5.44 -3.11
N SER A 107 -4.97 -4.52 -2.16
CA SER A 107 -4.02 -3.41 -2.07
C SER A 107 -2.60 -3.91 -1.77
N ARG A 108 -1.59 -3.20 -2.27
CA ARG A 108 -0.16 -3.53 -2.06
C ARG A 108 0.18 -3.74 -0.58
N SER A 109 -0.37 -2.89 0.30
CA SER A 109 -0.17 -2.98 1.74
C SER A 109 -0.80 -4.24 2.35
N LYS A 110 -1.97 -4.65 1.84
CA LYS A 110 -2.65 -5.87 2.29
C LYS A 110 -1.87 -7.12 1.88
N ILE A 111 -1.37 -7.15 0.65
CA ILE A 111 -0.52 -8.23 0.12
C ILE A 111 0.78 -8.34 0.91
N ALA A 112 1.43 -7.21 1.19
CA ALA A 112 2.65 -7.16 1.99
C ALA A 112 2.43 -7.71 3.41
N SER A 113 1.32 -7.31 4.06
CA SER A 113 0.94 -7.86 5.37
C SER A 113 0.62 -9.35 5.35
N SER A 114 -0.11 -9.84 4.35
CA SER A 114 -0.46 -11.27 4.28
C SER A 114 0.75 -12.17 4.05
N LEU A 115 1.77 -11.66 3.38
CA LEU A 115 3.02 -12.39 3.10
C LEU A 115 4.12 -12.11 4.13
N GLY A 116 3.88 -11.24 5.12
CA GLY A 116 4.85 -10.90 6.17
C GLY A 116 6.09 -10.15 5.65
N VAL A 117 5.96 -9.42 4.54
CA VAL A 117 7.06 -8.69 3.90
C VAL A 117 6.80 -7.19 3.85
N SER A 118 7.84 -6.39 3.66
CA SER A 118 7.65 -4.95 3.44
C SER A 118 7.21 -4.66 2.01
N VAL A 119 6.46 -3.57 1.83
CA VAL A 119 6.04 -3.12 0.48
C VAL A 119 7.26 -2.83 -0.40
N GLY A 120 8.31 -2.21 0.15
CA GLY A 120 9.55 -1.94 -0.58
C GLY A 120 10.27 -3.21 -1.03
N TYR A 121 10.24 -4.28 -0.24
CA TYR A 121 10.78 -5.58 -0.66
C TYR A 121 9.99 -6.15 -1.84
N LEU A 122 8.66 -6.11 -1.77
CA LEU A 122 7.75 -6.56 -2.83
C LEU A 122 7.99 -5.78 -4.14
N GLU A 123 8.09 -4.46 -4.07
CA GLU A 123 8.33 -3.59 -5.23
C GLU A 123 9.74 -3.76 -5.81
N SER A 124 10.75 -4.02 -4.98
CA SER A 124 12.13 -4.22 -5.45
C SER A 124 12.32 -5.48 -6.29
N LEU A 125 11.63 -6.57 -5.93
CA LEU A 125 11.78 -7.87 -6.58
C LEU A 125 10.73 -8.14 -7.65
N PHE A 126 9.50 -7.66 -7.44
CA PHE A 126 8.33 -7.97 -8.28
C PHE A 126 7.66 -6.73 -8.87
N GLY A 127 8.38 -5.62 -9.00
CA GLY A 127 7.82 -4.31 -9.34
C GLY A 127 6.82 -4.30 -10.50
N MET A 128 7.08 -5.04 -11.58
CA MET A 128 6.14 -5.14 -12.71
C MET A 128 4.85 -5.90 -12.38
N LYS A 129 4.94 -7.03 -11.69
CA LYS A 129 3.76 -7.81 -11.27
C LYS A 129 2.93 -7.04 -10.26
N VAL A 130 3.60 -6.39 -9.30
CA VAL A 130 2.94 -5.57 -8.26
C VAL A 130 2.21 -4.38 -8.87
N ARG A 131 2.76 -3.74 -9.91
CA ARG A 131 2.06 -2.69 -10.66
C ARG A 131 0.79 -3.21 -11.32
N ARG A 132 0.89 -4.32 -12.07
CA ARG A 132 -0.29 -4.95 -12.70
C ARG A 132 -1.37 -5.33 -11.70
N VAL A 133 -1.01 -5.93 -10.57
CA VAL A 133 -1.96 -6.22 -9.48
C VAL A 133 -2.57 -4.95 -8.91
N SER A 134 -1.78 -3.88 -8.79
CA SER A 134 -2.30 -2.59 -8.33
C SER A 134 -3.28 -1.95 -9.32
N ASP A 135 -3.12 -2.19 -10.62
CA ASP A 135 -4.04 -1.70 -11.64
C ASP A 135 -5.33 -2.55 -11.64
N LEU A 136 -5.21 -3.89 -11.60
CA LEU A 136 -6.37 -4.78 -11.40
C LEU A 136 -7.17 -4.44 -10.14
N TYR A 137 -6.49 -4.07 -9.04
CA TYR A 137 -7.15 -3.64 -7.82
C TYR A 137 -7.90 -2.32 -7.98
N LYS A 138 -7.40 -1.38 -8.79
CA LYS A 138 -8.13 -0.14 -9.10
C LYS A 138 -9.35 -0.47 -9.93
N ASP A 139 -9.19 -1.24 -11.00
CA ASP A 139 -10.30 -1.61 -11.89
C ASP A 139 -11.40 -2.36 -11.10
N TYR A 140 -11.01 -3.28 -10.22
CA TYR A 140 -11.93 -3.96 -9.33
C TYR A 140 -12.66 -2.99 -8.38
N ARG A 141 -11.94 -2.03 -7.80
CA ARG A 141 -12.52 -1.03 -6.90
C ARG A 141 -13.44 -0.06 -7.64
N ASP A 142 -13.08 0.35 -8.84
CA ASP A 142 -13.85 1.25 -9.68
C ASP A 142 -15.12 0.54 -10.16
N GLY A 143 -15.03 -0.74 -10.54
CA GLY A 143 -16.19 -1.59 -10.83
C GLY A 143 -17.14 -1.75 -9.63
N LEU A 144 -16.61 -1.90 -8.41
CA LEU A 144 -17.42 -1.88 -7.18
C LEU A 144 -18.08 -0.52 -6.92
N SER A 145 -17.43 0.58 -7.30
CA SER A 145 -18.00 1.92 -7.17
C SER A 145 -19.12 2.15 -8.19
N LEU A 146 -18.94 1.68 -9.43
CA LEU A 146 -19.94 1.77 -10.49
C LEU A 146 -21.21 0.99 -10.11
N THR A 147 -21.07 -0.28 -9.75
CA THR A 147 -22.19 -1.11 -9.25
C THR A 147 -22.90 -0.48 -8.06
N ARG A 148 -22.16 0.18 -7.17
CA ARG A 148 -22.76 0.91 -6.05
C ARG A 148 -23.56 2.14 -6.48
N SER A 149 -23.06 2.92 -7.44
CA SER A 149 -23.80 4.06 -7.99
C SER A 149 -25.03 3.63 -8.79
N GLU A 150 -24.94 2.51 -9.52
CA GLU A 150 -26.06 1.90 -10.25
C GLU A 150 -27.15 1.43 -9.29
N GLN A 151 -26.79 0.70 -8.22
CA GLN A 151 -27.73 0.30 -7.18
C GLN A 151 -28.44 1.51 -6.54
N LEU A 152 -27.72 2.60 -6.30
CA LEU A 152 -28.32 3.82 -5.78
C LEU A 152 -29.28 4.46 -6.80
N ARG A 153 -28.91 4.48 -8.09
CA ARG A 153 -29.76 5.01 -9.15
C ARG A 153 -31.04 4.21 -9.32
N GLU A 154 -30.94 2.88 -9.34
CA GLU A 154 -32.09 1.97 -9.41
C GLU A 154 -33.01 2.14 -8.21
N ALA A 155 -32.46 2.22 -7.00
CA ALA A 155 -33.25 2.43 -5.78
C ALA A 155 -33.95 3.80 -5.78
N ILE A 156 -33.27 4.86 -6.22
CA ILE A 156 -33.88 6.19 -6.35
C ILE A 156 -34.97 6.18 -7.42
N GLN A 157 -34.76 5.50 -8.55
CA GLN A 157 -35.75 5.38 -9.62
C GLN A 157 -36.99 4.64 -9.14
N ALA A 158 -36.83 3.51 -8.46
CA ALA A 158 -37.94 2.77 -7.86
C ALA A 158 -38.72 3.62 -6.85
N ALA A 159 -38.02 4.34 -5.98
CA ALA A 159 -38.64 5.23 -5.00
C ALA A 159 -39.40 6.39 -5.67
N VAL A 160 -38.85 6.98 -6.73
CA VAL A 160 -39.54 8.04 -7.51
C VAL A 160 -40.80 7.49 -8.18
N LEU A 161 -40.73 6.32 -8.81
CA LEU A 161 -41.90 5.69 -9.43
C LEU A 161 -42.98 5.38 -8.40
N ALA A 162 -42.62 4.82 -7.24
CA ALA A 162 -43.55 4.58 -6.14
C ALA A 162 -44.25 5.86 -5.66
N THR A 163 -43.51 6.97 -5.51
CA THR A 163 -44.14 8.26 -5.13
C THR A 163 -45.12 8.78 -6.19
N ILE A 164 -44.83 8.56 -7.47
CA ILE A 164 -45.70 8.97 -8.57
C ILE A 164 -46.96 8.10 -8.61
N GLU A 165 -46.82 6.79 -8.38
CA GLU A 165 -47.94 5.85 -8.28
C GLU A 165 -48.87 6.18 -7.10
N GLU A 166 -48.33 6.67 -5.98
CA GLU A 166 -49.10 7.20 -4.85
C GLU A 166 -49.79 8.53 -5.14
N GLY A 167 -49.54 9.15 -6.30
CA GLY A 167 -50.10 10.43 -6.72
C GLY A 167 -49.45 11.64 -6.04
N GLU A 168 -48.31 11.44 -5.37
CA GLU A 168 -47.57 12.50 -4.71
C GLU A 168 -46.52 13.13 -5.62
N ALA A 169 -46.20 14.41 -5.37
CA ALA A 169 -45.06 15.03 -6.03
C ALA A 169 -43.77 14.32 -5.58
N PRO A 170 -42.83 14.00 -6.50
CA PRO A 170 -41.60 13.28 -6.18
C PRO A 170 -40.58 14.21 -5.50
N SER A 171 -40.96 14.81 -4.36
CA SER A 171 -40.13 15.66 -3.51
C SER A 171 -39.09 14.82 -2.76
N TRP A 172 -37.99 15.42 -2.31
CA TRP A 172 -36.95 14.66 -1.60
C TRP A 172 -37.51 13.95 -0.36
N LYS A 173 -38.41 14.61 0.37
CA LYS A 173 -39.06 14.06 1.57
C LYS A 173 -39.82 12.75 1.27
N ASN A 174 -40.51 12.72 0.14
CA ASN A 174 -41.35 11.58 -0.27
C ASN A 174 -40.51 10.47 -0.91
N VAL A 175 -39.45 10.84 -1.65
CA VAL A 175 -38.52 9.85 -2.20
C VAL A 175 -37.74 9.14 -1.09
N THR A 176 -37.37 9.86 -0.02
CA THR A 176 -36.65 9.25 1.11
C THR A 176 -37.48 8.26 1.92
N SER A 177 -38.82 8.38 1.98
CA SER A 177 -39.64 7.42 2.72
C SER A 177 -39.67 6.04 2.07
N HIS A 178 -39.44 5.97 0.75
CA HIS A 178 -39.38 4.74 -0.02
C HIS A 178 -37.95 4.21 -0.23
N LEU A 179 -36.94 4.95 0.25
CA LEU A 179 -35.53 4.58 0.07
C LEU A 179 -35.05 3.71 1.24
N PRO A 180 -34.33 2.59 0.99
CA PRO A 180 -33.77 1.76 2.05
C PRO A 180 -32.85 2.56 2.99
N GLU A 181 -33.03 2.42 4.32
CA GLU A 181 -32.20 3.10 5.32
C GLU A 181 -30.69 2.86 5.12
N ASP A 182 -30.32 1.67 4.66
CA ASP A 182 -28.94 1.29 4.43
C ASP A 182 -28.27 2.14 3.34
N LEU A 183 -29.03 2.52 2.30
CA LEU A 183 -28.52 3.39 1.22
C LEU A 183 -28.38 4.83 1.71
N GLN A 184 -29.34 5.30 2.53
CA GLN A 184 -29.30 6.64 3.12
C GLN A 184 -28.08 6.83 4.04
N LYS A 185 -27.70 5.81 4.81
CA LYS A 185 -26.51 5.86 5.70
C LYS A 185 -25.19 5.78 4.94
N ARG A 186 -25.18 5.11 3.79
CA ARG A 186 -23.96 4.85 3.00
C ARG A 186 -23.59 6.01 2.10
N HIS A 187 -24.57 6.76 1.59
CA HIS A 187 -24.35 7.80 0.58
C HIS A 187 -24.52 9.21 1.14
N SER A 188 -23.82 10.16 0.52
CA SER A 188 -23.96 11.56 0.91
C SER A 188 -25.28 12.13 0.37
N MET A 189 -25.88 13.05 1.13
CA MET A 189 -27.09 13.76 0.71
C MET A 189 -26.92 14.47 -0.64
N ALA A 190 -25.73 15.00 -0.91
CA ALA A 190 -25.42 15.67 -2.18
C ALA A 190 -25.44 14.70 -3.38
N GLU A 191 -24.86 13.51 -3.20
CA GLU A 191 -24.81 12.46 -4.22
C GLU A 191 -26.22 11.94 -4.54
N MET A 192 -27.01 11.63 -3.51
CA MET A 192 -28.38 11.15 -3.71
C MET A 192 -29.29 12.22 -4.32
N SER A 193 -29.13 13.48 -3.93
CA SER A 193 -29.88 14.60 -4.52
C SER A 193 -29.57 14.79 -6.00
N ARG A 194 -28.29 14.70 -6.38
CA ARG A 194 -27.85 14.78 -7.77
C ARG A 194 -28.45 13.65 -8.60
N ILE A 195 -28.36 12.41 -8.13
CA ILE A 195 -28.89 11.24 -8.84
C ILE A 195 -30.41 11.33 -8.99
N ARG A 196 -31.15 11.81 -7.98
CA ARG A 196 -32.60 12.05 -8.12
C ARG A 196 -32.91 13.04 -9.24
N VAL A 197 -32.16 14.15 -9.34
CA VAL A 197 -32.37 15.13 -10.42
C VAL A 197 -32.11 14.49 -11.79
N GLU A 198 -31.05 13.68 -11.93
CA GLU A 198 -30.74 12.96 -13.16
C GLU A 198 -31.84 11.94 -13.52
N VAL A 199 -32.38 11.21 -12.54
CA VAL A 199 -33.50 10.27 -12.71
C VAL A 199 -34.79 10.98 -13.14
N LEU A 200 -35.16 12.07 -12.45
CA LEU A 200 -36.36 12.86 -12.81
C LEU A 200 -36.25 13.44 -14.22
N ALA A 201 -35.07 13.96 -14.58
CA ALA A 201 -34.81 14.45 -15.93
C ALA A 201 -34.93 13.35 -17.00
N SER A 202 -34.47 12.13 -16.69
CA SER A 202 -34.60 10.98 -17.60
C SER A 202 -36.06 10.58 -17.81
N LEU A 203 -36.82 10.42 -16.70
CA LEU A 203 -38.23 10.01 -16.74
C LEU A 203 -39.13 11.03 -17.46
N TRP A 204 -38.92 12.33 -17.23
CA TRP A 204 -39.70 13.37 -17.91
C TRP A 204 -39.23 13.64 -19.35
N GLY A 205 -37.96 13.37 -19.67
CA GLY A 205 -37.46 13.38 -21.04
C GLY A 205 -38.16 12.31 -21.89
N GLU A 206 -38.19 11.07 -21.40
CA GLU A 206 -38.86 9.94 -22.06
C GLU A 206 -40.37 10.16 -22.22
N ALA A 207 -41.03 10.77 -21.23
CA ALA A 207 -42.46 11.09 -21.32
C ALA A 207 -42.77 12.13 -22.42
N ASN A 208 -41.88 13.11 -22.64
CA ASN A 208 -42.05 14.11 -23.69
C ASN A 208 -41.80 13.51 -25.08
N ASP A 209 -40.82 12.61 -25.23
CA ASP A 209 -40.55 11.94 -26.49
C ASP A 209 -41.67 10.96 -26.88
N ALA A 210 -42.28 10.28 -25.90
CA ALA A 210 -43.42 9.40 -26.11
C ALA A 210 -44.72 10.14 -26.48
N MET A 211 -44.88 11.39 -26.04
CA MET A 211 -46.02 12.26 -26.40
C MET A 211 -45.84 12.96 -27.75
N ALA A 212 -44.61 13.01 -28.28
CA ALA A 212 -44.28 13.64 -29.55
C ALA A 212 -44.25 12.66 -30.74
N SER A 213 -44.42 11.35 -30.51
CA SER A 213 -44.49 10.28 -31.51
C SER A 213 -45.94 9.85 -31.76
#